data_AF-A0A932XAM8-F1
#
_entry.id   AF-A0A932XAM8-F1
#
_cell.length_a   1.000
_cell.length_b   1.000
_cell.length_c   1.000
_cell.angle_alpha   90.00
_cell.angle_beta   90.00
_cell.angle_gamma   90.00
#
_symmetry.space_group_name_H-M   'P 1'
#
loop_
_entity.id
_entity.type
_entity.pdbx_description
1 polymer ?
#
loop_
_entity_poly.entity_id
_entity_poly.type
_entity_poly.pdbx_seq_one_letter_code
_entity_poly.pdbx_strand_id
1 'polypeptide(L)' 'MKKLMDGYTSAATLPADFDERFHFYRLRYTISKMALRIKRYQVDRSTFILDKLNIGKQALLDEMRWFGQT' A
#
# COMPACT_ATOMS: atom_id res chain seq x y z
N MET A 1 -8.27 -0.65 -11.38
CA MET A 1 -8.09 0.72 -10.83
C MET A 1 -8.61 1.79 -11.76
N LYS A 2 -8.23 1.82 -13.05
CA LYS A 2 -8.64 2.85 -14.03
C LYS A 2 -10.16 3.14 -14.03
N LYS A 3 -11.00 2.12 -14.22
CA LYS A 3 -12.47 2.26 -14.16
C LYS A 3 -13.04 2.83 -12.85
N LEU A 4 -12.36 2.59 -11.71
CA LEU A 4 -12.79 3.12 -10.41
C LEU A 4 -12.44 4.61 -10.31
N MET A 5 -11.22 4.97 -10.72
CA MET A 5 -10.77 6.36 -10.73
C MET A 5 -11.60 7.17 -11.73
N ASP A 6 -11.87 6.65 -12.92
CA ASP A 6 -12.70 7.31 -13.94
C ASP A 6 -14.13 7.61 -13.40
N GLY A 7 -14.70 6.69 -12.62
CA GLY A 7 -16.00 6.89 -11.97
C GLY A 7 -15.95 7.83 -10.76
N TYR A 8 -14.83 7.88 -10.04
CA TYR A 8 -14.66 8.83 -8.94
C TYR A 8 -14.46 10.25 -9.46
N THR A 9 -13.63 10.42 -10.48
CA THR A 9 -13.31 11.72 -11.07
C THR A 9 -14.44 12.31 -11.91
N SER A 10 -15.43 11.49 -12.32
CA SER A 10 -16.66 12.00 -12.93
C SER A 10 -17.60 12.67 -11.93
N ALA A 11 -17.48 12.36 -10.63
CA ALA A 11 -18.30 12.93 -9.56
C ALA A 11 -17.56 13.98 -8.71
N ALA A 12 -16.23 13.90 -8.60
CA ALA A 12 -15.43 14.80 -7.78
C ALA A 12 -14.04 15.07 -8.39
N THR A 13 -13.54 16.30 -8.25
CA THR A 13 -12.18 16.64 -8.67
C THR A 13 -11.15 16.12 -7.65
N LEU A 14 -10.01 15.62 -8.15
CA LEU A 14 -8.89 15.26 -7.29
C LEU A 14 -8.17 16.54 -6.82
N PRO A 15 -7.75 16.60 -5.55
CA PRO A 15 -6.93 17.69 -5.06
C PRO A 15 -5.56 17.69 -5.76
N ALA A 16 -4.91 18.86 -5.81
CA ALA A 16 -3.64 19.03 -6.51
C ALA A 16 -2.50 18.17 -5.92
N ASP A 17 -2.57 17.84 -4.62
CA ASP A 17 -1.61 17.03 -3.89
C ASP A 17 -2.07 15.56 -3.72
N PHE A 18 -3.02 15.11 -4.56
CA PHE A 18 -3.59 13.77 -4.48
C PHE A 18 -2.52 12.67 -4.49
N ASP A 19 -1.57 12.74 -5.42
CA ASP A 19 -0.56 11.70 -5.60
C ASP A 19 0.34 11.58 -4.37
N GLU A 20 0.83 12.70 -3.84
CA GLU A 20 1.61 12.73 -2.60
C GLU A 20 0.84 12.11 -1.43
N ARG A 21 -0.41 12.54 -1.22
CA ARG A 21 -1.25 12.00 -0.14
C ARG A 21 -1.52 10.51 -0.34
N PHE A 22 -1.77 10.09 -1.56
CA PHE A 22 -2.04 8.70 -1.90
C PHE A 22 -0.84 7.81 -1.55
N HIS A 23 0.35 8.19 -1.98
CA HIS A 23 1.60 7.47 -1.68
C HIS A 23 1.88 7.47 -0.17
N PHE A 24 1.67 8.60 0.51
CA PHE A 24 1.81 8.68 1.97
C PHE A 24 0.84 7.73 2.71
N TYR A 25 -0.44 7.74 2.34
CA TYR A 25 -1.43 6.86 2.97
C TYR A 25 -1.18 5.39 2.65
N ARG A 26 -0.73 5.07 1.43
CA ARG A 26 -0.38 3.71 1.03
C ARG A 26 0.83 3.20 1.79
N LEU A 27 1.86 4.02 1.98
CA LEU A 27 3.02 3.68 2.81
C LEU A 27 2.58 3.39 4.26
N ARG A 28 1.82 4.30 4.89
CA ARG A 28 1.28 4.13 6.24
C ARG A 28 0.49 2.82 6.39
N TYR A 29 -0.39 2.54 5.42
CA TYR A 29 -1.19 1.32 5.41
C TYR A 29 -0.33 0.06 5.27
N THR A 30 0.67 0.10 4.39
CA THR A 30 1.58 -1.02 4.12
C THR A 30 2.36 -1.40 5.37
N ILE A 31 2.98 -0.42 6.04
CA ILE A 31 3.71 -0.64 7.31
C ILE A 31 2.78 -1.25 8.37
N SER A 32 1.59 -0.67 8.55
CA SER A 32 0.62 -1.15 9.54
C SER A 32 0.21 -2.60 9.28
N LYS A 33 -0.09 -2.95 8.02
CA LYS A 33 -0.49 -4.32 7.66
C LYS A 33 0.66 -5.31 7.76
N MET A 34 1.89 -4.90 7.43
CA MET A 34 3.06 -5.75 7.60
C MET A 34 3.32 -6.06 9.07
N ALA A 35 3.26 -5.06 9.95
CA ALA A 35 3.42 -5.27 11.40
C ALA A 35 2.42 -6.31 11.95
N LEU A 36 1.15 -6.21 11.54
CA LEU A 36 0.12 -7.19 11.93
C LEU A 36 0.40 -8.59 11.39
N ARG A 37 0.87 -8.71 10.14
CA ARG A 37 1.18 -10.00 9.51
C ARG A 37 2.42 -10.64 10.12
N ILE A 38 3.43 -9.85 10.51
CA ILE A 38 4.61 -10.35 11.22
C ILE A 38 4.19 -10.95 12.55
N LYS A 39 3.37 -10.24 13.34
CA LYS A 39 2.81 -10.79 14.58
C LYS A 39 2.00 -12.07 14.33
N ARG A 40 1.20 -12.12 13.26
CA ARG A 40 0.45 -13.34 12.91
C ARG A 40 1.38 -14.49 12.52
N TYR A 41 2.46 -14.21 11.79
CA TYR A 41 3.42 -15.21 11.36
C TYR A 41 4.17 -15.87 12.53
N GLN A 42 4.32 -15.17 13.66
CA GLN A 42 4.90 -15.74 14.87
C GLN A 42 4.08 -16.91 15.43
N VAL A 43 2.76 -16.91 15.20
CA VAL A 43 1.84 -17.94 15.71
C VAL A 43 1.33 -18.89 14.61
N ASP A 44 1.27 -18.44 13.36
CA ASP A 44 0.82 -19.20 12.19
C ASP A 44 1.80 -19.00 11.04
N ARG A 45 2.62 -20.03 10.77
CA ARG A 45 3.64 -20.03 9.72
C ARG A 45 3.14 -20.58 8.38
N SER A 46 1.84 -20.51 8.13
CA SER A 46 1.28 -20.93 6.84
C SER A 46 1.89 -20.15 5.67
N THR A 47 1.97 -20.83 4.52
CA THR A 47 2.44 -20.25 3.25
C THR A 47 1.62 -19.04 2.86
N PHE A 48 0.32 -19.04 3.17
CA PHE A 48 -0.57 -17.91 2.95
C PHE A 48 -0.08 -16.62 3.64
N ILE A 49 0.32 -16.68 4.91
CA ILE A 49 0.80 -15.51 5.65
C ILE A 49 2.15 -15.05 5.10
N LEU A 50 3.03 -16.00 4.76
CA LEU A 50 4.32 -15.70 4.13
C LEU A 50 4.15 -14.97 2.78
N ASP A 51 3.21 -15.41 1.93
CA ASP A 51 2.91 -14.75 0.67
C ASP A 51 2.41 -13.32 0.88
N LYS A 52 1.56 -13.09 1.89
CA LYS A 52 1.11 -11.73 2.23
C LYS A 52 2.24 -10.84 2.77
N LEU A 53 3.23 -11.42 3.44
CA LEU A 53 4.44 -10.69 3.86
C LEU A 53 5.32 -10.33 2.66
N ASN A 54 5.50 -11.24 1.71
CA ASN A 54 6.25 -10.99 0.48
C ASN A 54 5.59 -9.90 -0.39
N ILE A 55 4.27 -9.95 -0.55
CA ILE A 55 3.51 -8.89 -1.22
C ILE A 55 3.68 -7.54 -0.49
N GLY A 56 3.61 -7.54 0.85
CA GLY A 56 3.84 -6.35 1.65
C GLY A 56 5.24 -5.77 1.47
N LYS A 57 6.27 -6.63 1.43
CA LYS A 57 7.66 -6.24 1.18
C LYS A 57 7.81 -5.56 -0.18
N GLN A 58 7.21 -6.13 -1.24
CA GLN A 58 7.26 -5.51 -2.56
C GLN A 58 6.56 -4.15 -2.57
N ALA A 59 5.36 -4.06 -1.99
CA ALA A 59 4.64 -2.79 -1.88
C ALA A 59 5.44 -1.72 -1.11
N LEU A 60 6.14 -2.10 -0.04
CA LEU A 60 7.01 -1.19 0.70
C LEU A 60 8.17 -0.67 -0.17
N LEU A 61 8.82 -1.56 -0.92
CA LEU A 61 9.90 -1.17 -1.85
C LEU A 61 9.40 -0.22 -2.93
N ASP A 62 8.19 -0.44 -3.45
CA ASP A 62 7.61 0.44 -4.48
C ASP A 62 7.35 1.85 -3.91
N GLU A 63 6.78 1.96 -2.70
CA GLU A 63 6.59 3.25 -2.05
C GLU A 63 7.92 3.93 -1.71
N MET A 64 8.91 3.20 -1.21
CA MET A 64 10.24 3.75 -0.93
C MET A 64 10.93 4.28 -2.19
N ARG A 65 10.75 3.62 -3.34
CA ARG A 65 11.25 4.11 -4.62
C ARG A 65 10.57 5.42 -5.04
N TRP A 66 9.26 5.52 -4.85
CA TRP A 66 8.52 6.75 -5.14
C TRP A 66 9.07 7.93 -4.32
N PHE A 67 9.17 7.76 -2.99
CA PHE A 67 9.71 8.81 -2.10
C PHE A 67 11.20 9.08 -2.29
N GLY A 68 11.98 8.12 -2.79
CA GLY A 68 13.41 8.30 -3.08
C GLY A 68 13.71 8.95 -4.44
N GLN A 69 12.70 9.12 -5.30
CA GLN A 69 12.80 9.83 -6.58
C GLN A 69 12.42 11.32 -6.47
N THR A 70 11.85 11.72 -5.33
CA THR A 70 11.51 13.12 -5.01
C THR A 70 12.70 13.81 -4.34
#